data_AF-A0A0G1TGT4-F1
#
_entry.id   AF-A0A0G1TGT4-F1
#
_cell.length_a   1.000
_cell.length_b   1.000
_cell.length_c   1.000
_cell.angle_alpha   90.00
_cell.angle_beta   90.00
_cell.angle_gamma   90.00
#
_symmetry.space_group_name_H-M   'P 1'
#
loop_
_entity.id
_entity.type
_entity.pdbx_description
1 polymer ?
#
loop_
_entity_poly.entity_id
_entity_poly.type
_entity_poly.pdbx_seq_one_letter_code
_entity_poly.pdbx_strand_id
1 'polypeptide(L)'
;SIQFIGEGCDPIDGNAISGYMAFGDGNGKSISLICGQPQTREHIYQKPGTYTAAFAVRDSRGDEQVVNLTVYIESTGPTARLTVSPDRVEEDYVVSFDASGSSDPDRLPLKYRFNFGDGQFVDSDFPIVTHSYTTENTYSPKVTVIDSERLEASATVRITVVDKPTDTNKPPEIQRFDTQYKFNETFLGEAVDFRISACDPERDQLFAKIDYGDSNNTDWIMSCNTVTKRHFYFDSGVFYVTLRIRDTSGHEVHDVMEVQVKDDFENLAPNADFIWSPSNPIEDERVQFTDTSTDPDGRTGIEFRRWRFGDGSRVTTVTNPTHVFTTPGTYTVTLDVEDSKGLESTVNKTINIRKKGSVAVLANDGGSSSSSSSSSSSSSSESATGTSNGKLVRVAGDPKVYYINSKNQKRHIINEAVFESYGNRWENVRVISRSELDRYPTSNLVRKIGDTRIYLLEGDTKRWIVSADAFNRRGFNWDDVVVINSVEFNAFRTGANVT
;
A
#
# COMPACT_ATOMS: atom_id res chain seq x y z
N SER A 1 -63.00 27.27 -15.27
CA SER A 1 -64.32 27.06 -14.64
C SER A 1 -65.37 27.43 -15.66
N ILE A 2 -66.41 26.61 -15.82
CA ILE A 2 -67.54 26.86 -16.75
C ILE A 2 -68.83 26.84 -15.94
N GLN A 3 -69.71 27.80 -16.22
CA GLN A 3 -71.06 27.86 -15.66
C GLN A 3 -72.05 27.19 -16.61
N PHE A 4 -72.77 26.21 -16.08
CA PHE A 4 -73.87 25.51 -16.74
C PHE A 4 -75.19 26.04 -16.19
N ILE A 5 -76.11 26.42 -17.08
CA ILE A 5 -77.42 26.93 -16.72
C ILE A 5 -78.46 26.01 -17.37
N GLY A 6 -79.35 25.44 -16.57
CA GLY A 6 -80.39 24.52 -17.04
C GLY A 6 -81.72 24.80 -16.37
N GLU A 7 -82.80 24.61 -17.10
CA GLU A 7 -84.17 24.72 -16.61
C GLU A 7 -84.99 23.56 -17.17
N GLY A 8 -85.99 23.10 -16.43
CA GLY A 8 -86.97 22.14 -16.90
C GLY A 8 -88.28 22.25 -16.11
N CYS A 9 -89.37 21.86 -16.74
CA CYS A 9 -90.72 21.91 -16.17
C CYS A 9 -91.56 20.73 -16.68
N ASP A 10 -92.46 20.19 -15.84
CA ASP A 10 -93.49 19.24 -16.31
C ASP A 10 -94.55 20.03 -17.11
N PRO A 11 -94.75 19.73 -18.40
CA PRO A 11 -95.66 20.50 -19.26
C PRO A 11 -97.15 20.28 -18.94
N ILE A 12 -97.51 19.30 -18.11
CA ILE A 12 -98.91 18.92 -17.85
C ILE A 12 -99.42 19.58 -16.57
N ASP A 13 -98.62 19.62 -15.51
CA ASP A 13 -99.07 20.09 -14.19
C ASP A 13 -98.12 21.12 -13.54
N GLY A 14 -96.96 21.39 -14.15
CA GLY A 14 -95.97 22.33 -13.61
C GLY A 14 -95.29 21.86 -12.33
N ASN A 15 -95.43 20.57 -11.97
CA ASN A 15 -94.88 20.02 -10.75
C ASN A 15 -93.34 19.97 -10.78
N ALA A 16 -92.76 19.89 -9.58
CA ALA A 16 -91.33 19.78 -9.40
C ALA A 16 -90.80 18.49 -10.02
N ILE A 17 -89.79 18.62 -10.89
CA ILE A 17 -89.08 17.51 -11.52
C ILE A 17 -87.68 17.38 -10.92
N SER A 18 -87.13 16.18 -10.99
CA SER A 18 -85.75 15.93 -10.59
C SER A 18 -84.81 16.20 -11.77
N GLY A 19 -83.70 16.88 -11.52
CA GLY A 19 -82.66 17.16 -12.51
C GLY A 19 -81.35 16.47 -12.16
N TYR A 20 -80.58 16.08 -13.16
CA TYR A 20 -79.20 15.65 -13.01
C TYR A 20 -78.33 16.30 -14.09
N MET A 21 -77.24 16.93 -13.67
CA MET A 21 -76.27 17.54 -14.56
C MET A 21 -74.99 16.73 -14.53
N ALA A 22 -74.71 16.02 -15.62
CA ALA A 22 -73.44 15.35 -15.87
C ALA A 22 -72.52 16.29 -16.65
N PHE A 23 -71.27 16.46 -16.21
CA PHE A 23 -70.33 17.36 -16.88
C PHE A 23 -69.50 16.68 -17.98
N GLY A 24 -69.68 15.37 -18.17
CA GLY A 24 -69.01 14.60 -19.22
C GLY A 24 -67.61 14.07 -18.86
N ASP A 25 -67.09 14.39 -17.68
CA ASP A 25 -65.79 13.94 -17.14
C ASP A 25 -65.93 12.87 -16.04
N GLY A 26 -67.11 12.25 -15.95
CA GLY A 26 -67.48 11.33 -14.88
C GLY A 26 -68.03 12.00 -13.62
N ASN A 27 -67.98 13.33 -13.52
CA ASN A 27 -68.64 14.08 -12.45
C ASN A 27 -70.06 14.49 -12.84
N GLY A 28 -70.93 14.58 -11.85
CA GLY A 28 -72.26 15.14 -12.01
C GLY A 28 -72.92 15.47 -10.68
N LYS A 29 -74.01 16.25 -10.74
CA LYS A 29 -74.76 16.69 -9.56
C LYS A 29 -76.26 16.61 -9.79
N SER A 30 -76.97 16.07 -8.82
CA SER A 30 -78.43 16.19 -8.75
C SER A 30 -78.84 17.62 -8.43
N ILE A 31 -79.94 18.05 -9.03
CA ILE A 31 -80.48 19.40 -8.93
C ILE A 31 -81.99 19.28 -8.74
N SER A 32 -82.55 19.97 -7.75
CA SER A 32 -83.99 20.15 -7.63
C SER A 32 -84.43 21.30 -8.55
N LEU A 33 -85.43 21.06 -9.40
CA LEU A 33 -85.88 22.03 -10.39
C LEU A 33 -87.25 22.59 -9.99
N ILE A 34 -87.42 23.89 -10.21
CA ILE A 34 -88.69 24.60 -10.06
C ILE A 34 -89.01 25.21 -11.43
N CYS A 35 -90.22 24.99 -11.92
CA CYS A 35 -90.67 25.52 -13.21
C CYS A 35 -90.53 27.05 -13.25
N GLY A 36 -89.92 27.59 -14.30
CA GLY A 36 -89.67 29.03 -14.43
C GLY A 36 -88.41 29.54 -13.72
N GLN A 37 -87.58 28.67 -13.14
CA GLN A 37 -86.39 29.06 -12.36
C GLN A 37 -85.12 28.28 -12.79
N PRO A 38 -84.31 28.87 -13.70
CA PRO A 38 -83.05 28.29 -14.12
C PRO A 38 -82.10 28.02 -12.94
N GLN A 39 -81.39 26.90 -13.00
CA GLN A 39 -80.38 26.53 -12.01
C GLN A 39 -78.99 26.62 -12.61
N THR A 40 -78.08 27.27 -11.88
CA THR A 40 -76.68 27.44 -12.28
C THR A 40 -75.77 26.48 -11.51
N ARG A 41 -74.81 25.86 -12.20
CA ARG A 41 -73.74 25.08 -11.59
C ARG A 41 -72.40 25.41 -12.22
N GLU A 42 -71.39 25.61 -11.38
CA GLU A 42 -70.00 25.75 -11.82
C GLU A 42 -69.30 24.39 -11.81
N HIS A 43 -68.47 24.16 -12.83
CA HIS A 43 -67.58 23.01 -12.91
C HIS A 43 -66.19 23.39 -13.41
N ILE A 44 -65.16 22.76 -12.85
CA ILE A 44 -63.76 22.95 -13.25
C ILE A 44 -63.27 21.65 -13.87
N TYR A 45 -63.09 21.67 -15.19
CA TYR A 45 -62.40 20.60 -15.91
C TYR A 45 -60.91 20.65 -15.57
N GLN A 46 -60.38 19.52 -15.08
CA GLN A 46 -58.98 19.40 -14.65
C GLN A 46 -58.04 19.02 -15.80
N LYS A 47 -58.57 18.64 -16.97
CA LYS A 47 -57.80 18.25 -18.13
C LYS A 47 -58.35 18.93 -19.39
N PRO A 48 -57.49 19.24 -20.37
CA PRO A 48 -57.95 19.64 -21.69
C PRO A 48 -58.70 18.48 -22.37
N GLY A 49 -59.56 18.82 -23.32
CA GLY A 49 -60.32 17.83 -24.08
C GLY A 49 -61.74 18.26 -24.43
N THR A 50 -62.44 17.35 -25.11
CA THR A 50 -63.84 17.51 -25.48
C THR A 50 -64.72 16.70 -24.54
N TYR A 51 -65.65 17.35 -23.88
CA TYR A 51 -66.59 16.74 -22.94
C TYR A 51 -68.01 16.88 -23.44
N THR A 52 -68.80 15.81 -23.36
CA THR A 52 -70.24 15.88 -23.60
C THR A 52 -70.94 16.00 -22.25
N ALA A 53 -71.29 17.23 -21.88
CA ALA A 53 -72.13 17.48 -20.72
C ALA A 53 -73.58 17.14 -21.07
N ALA A 54 -74.30 16.55 -20.12
CA ALA A 54 -75.69 16.15 -20.27
C ALA A 54 -76.53 16.71 -19.12
N PHE A 55 -77.68 17.29 -19.45
CA PHE A 55 -78.68 17.71 -18.48
C PHE A 55 -79.92 16.85 -18.66
N ALA A 56 -80.18 16.00 -17.67
CA ALA A 56 -81.33 15.11 -17.63
C ALA A 56 -82.39 15.67 -16.68
N VAL A 57 -83.65 15.64 -17.10
CA VAL A 57 -84.80 15.97 -16.27
C VAL A 57 -85.77 14.82 -16.27
N ARG A 58 -86.28 14.45 -15.10
CA ARG A 58 -87.18 13.30 -14.90
C ARG A 58 -88.39 13.68 -14.07
N ASP A 59 -89.57 13.36 -14.58
CA ASP A 59 -90.84 13.61 -13.91
C ASP A 59 -91.20 12.54 -12.87
N SER A 60 -92.34 12.71 -12.19
CA SER A 60 -92.82 11.79 -11.16
C SER A 60 -93.33 10.44 -11.70
N ARG A 61 -93.65 10.36 -13.01
CA ARG A 61 -94.05 9.13 -13.71
C ARG A 61 -92.83 8.35 -14.21
N GLY A 62 -91.66 8.97 -14.19
CA GLY A 62 -90.39 8.39 -14.59
C GLY A 62 -90.01 8.69 -16.05
N ASP A 63 -90.74 9.57 -16.73
CA ASP A 63 -90.38 10.04 -18.07
C ASP A 63 -89.17 10.97 -17.99
N GLU A 64 -88.22 10.81 -18.91
CA GLU A 64 -86.92 11.46 -18.86
C GLU A 64 -86.57 12.12 -20.19
N GLN A 65 -86.08 13.36 -20.12
CA GLN A 65 -85.52 14.08 -21.26
C GLN A 65 -84.08 14.48 -20.96
N VAL A 66 -83.20 14.32 -21.95
CA VAL A 66 -81.78 14.67 -21.85
C VAL A 66 -81.41 15.65 -22.95
N VAL A 67 -80.74 16.74 -22.58
CA VAL A 67 -80.10 17.68 -23.51
C VAL A 67 -78.59 17.57 -23.35
N ASN A 68 -77.87 17.50 -24.48
CA ASN A 68 -76.42 17.41 -24.48
C ASN A 68 -75.80 18.72 -24.96
N LEU A 69 -74.67 19.09 -24.36
CA LEU A 69 -73.82 20.22 -24.74
C LEU A 69 -72.38 19.72 -24.88
N THR A 70 -71.73 20.07 -25.98
CA THR A 70 -70.29 19.79 -26.15
C THR A 70 -69.48 20.95 -25.58
N VAL A 71 -68.54 20.63 -24.70
CA VAL A 71 -67.64 21.57 -24.03
C VAL A 71 -66.23 21.27 -24.49
N TYR A 72 -65.52 22.29 -24.96
CA TYR A 72 -64.14 22.19 -25.41
C TYR A 72 -63.22 22.95 -24.45
N ILE A 73 -62.24 22.25 -23.89
CA ILE A 73 -61.19 22.81 -23.03
C ILE A 73 -59.89 22.76 -23.81
N GLU A 74 -59.37 23.93 -24.18
CA GLU A 74 -58.09 24.08 -24.88
C GLU A 74 -56.91 23.67 -23.98
N SER A 75 -55.90 23.04 -24.59
CA SER A 75 -54.62 22.76 -23.91
C SER A 75 -53.75 24.01 -23.90
N THR A 76 -53.08 24.26 -22.78
CA THR A 76 -52.08 25.31 -22.63
C THR A 76 -50.70 24.71 -22.87
N GLY A 77 -49.96 25.26 -23.82
CA GLY A 77 -48.64 24.73 -24.17
C GLY A 77 -47.59 24.83 -23.05
N PRO A 78 -46.48 24.09 -23.18
CA PRO A 78 -45.47 23.99 -22.13
C PRO A 78 -44.60 25.25 -21.99
N THR A 79 -43.81 25.29 -20.92
CA THR A 79 -42.70 26.23 -20.72
C THR A 79 -41.38 25.48 -20.76
N ALA A 80 -40.48 25.87 -21.68
CA ALA A 80 -39.15 25.30 -21.77
C ALA A 80 -38.16 26.01 -20.84
N ARG A 81 -37.26 25.26 -20.22
CA ARG A 81 -36.06 25.77 -19.54
C ARG A 81 -34.85 24.92 -19.94
N LEU A 82 -33.69 25.55 -20.04
CA LEU A 82 -32.43 24.88 -20.33
C LEU A 82 -31.29 25.54 -19.55
N THR A 83 -30.48 24.72 -18.89
CA THR A 83 -29.25 25.15 -18.22
C THR A 83 -28.09 24.27 -18.66
N VAL A 84 -26.88 24.80 -18.56
CA VAL A 84 -25.63 24.11 -18.90
C VAL A 84 -24.62 24.37 -17.79
N SER A 85 -23.86 23.36 -17.42
CA SER A 85 -22.75 23.49 -16.49
C SER A 85 -21.69 22.43 -16.77
N PRO A 86 -20.41 22.80 -16.91
CA PRO A 86 -19.89 24.16 -17.09
C PRO A 86 -20.34 24.84 -18.41
N ASP A 87 -20.37 26.18 -18.43
CA ASP A 87 -20.75 27.01 -19.61
C ASP A 87 -19.55 27.48 -20.46
N ARG A 88 -18.32 27.12 -20.04
CA ARG A 88 -17.09 27.30 -20.79
C ARG A 88 -16.20 26.08 -20.62
N VAL A 89 -15.81 25.44 -21.73
CA VAL A 89 -15.03 24.18 -21.75
C VAL A 89 -14.03 24.16 -22.89
N GLU A 90 -13.06 23.26 -22.81
CA GLU A 90 -12.16 22.91 -23.92
C GLU A 90 -12.87 21.93 -24.88
N GLU A 91 -12.32 21.77 -26.08
CA GLU A 91 -12.77 20.74 -27.03
C GLU A 91 -12.75 19.34 -26.40
N ASP A 92 -13.64 18.46 -26.87
CA ASP A 92 -13.87 17.09 -26.39
C ASP A 92 -14.34 16.94 -24.94
N TYR A 93 -14.54 18.05 -24.21
CA TYR A 93 -15.14 18.00 -22.88
C TYR A 93 -16.61 17.58 -22.95
N VAL A 94 -17.02 16.63 -22.10
CA VAL A 94 -18.41 16.17 -22.02
C VAL A 94 -19.22 17.11 -21.14
N VAL A 95 -20.18 17.81 -21.75
CA VAL A 95 -21.02 18.82 -21.11
C VAL A 95 -22.41 18.24 -20.83
N SER A 96 -22.98 18.59 -19.68
CA SER A 96 -24.37 18.24 -19.33
C SER A 96 -25.34 19.39 -19.65
N PHE A 97 -26.45 19.04 -20.31
CA PHE A 97 -27.56 19.93 -20.65
C PHE A 97 -28.79 19.51 -19.85
N ASP A 98 -29.28 20.40 -18.99
CA ASP A 98 -30.38 20.12 -18.07
C ASP A 98 -31.60 20.99 -18.38
N ALA A 99 -32.67 20.32 -18.82
CA ALA A 99 -33.98 20.89 -19.12
C ALA A 99 -35.07 20.51 -18.08
N SER A 100 -34.68 20.00 -16.91
CA SER A 100 -35.58 19.52 -15.86
C SER A 100 -36.48 20.62 -15.28
N GLY A 101 -36.12 21.89 -15.46
CA GLY A 101 -36.96 23.03 -15.12
C GLY A 101 -38.14 23.28 -16.08
N SER A 102 -38.25 22.51 -17.18
CA SER A 102 -39.39 22.63 -18.11
C SER A 102 -40.65 22.05 -17.49
N SER A 103 -41.80 22.67 -17.76
CA SER A 103 -43.08 22.24 -17.16
C SER A 103 -44.26 22.53 -18.09
N ASP A 104 -45.30 21.71 -17.96
CA ASP A 104 -46.57 21.89 -18.66
C ASP A 104 -47.67 22.33 -17.67
N PRO A 105 -48.40 23.42 -17.92
CA PRO A 105 -49.47 23.88 -17.03
C PRO A 105 -50.59 22.85 -16.83
N ASP A 106 -50.88 22.03 -17.84
CA ASP A 106 -51.88 20.97 -17.82
C ASP A 106 -51.31 19.64 -17.26
N ARG A 107 -50.03 19.65 -16.86
CA ARG A 107 -49.27 18.50 -16.35
C ARG A 107 -49.18 17.34 -17.34
N LEU A 108 -49.22 17.66 -18.64
CA LEU A 108 -49.01 16.68 -19.69
C LEU A 108 -47.53 16.22 -19.72
N PRO A 109 -47.27 14.97 -20.09
CA PRO A 109 -45.91 14.47 -20.22
C PRO A 109 -45.18 15.19 -21.35
N LEU A 110 -43.91 15.52 -21.11
CA LEU A 110 -43.05 16.22 -22.07
C LEU A 110 -42.10 15.27 -22.78
N LYS A 111 -41.85 15.52 -24.06
CA LYS A 111 -40.72 14.99 -24.84
C LYS A 111 -39.74 16.10 -25.14
N TYR A 112 -38.47 15.76 -25.25
CA TYR A 112 -37.38 16.74 -25.40
C TYR A 112 -36.63 16.49 -26.71
N ARG A 113 -36.35 17.56 -27.45
CA ARG A 113 -35.39 17.58 -28.56
C ARG A 113 -34.29 18.58 -28.24
N PHE A 114 -33.07 18.10 -28.05
CA PHE A 114 -31.90 18.95 -27.84
C PHE A 114 -31.16 19.11 -29.16
N ASN A 115 -30.96 20.35 -29.59
CA ASN A 115 -30.08 20.72 -30.71
C ASN A 115 -28.88 21.44 -30.11
N PHE A 116 -27.67 20.94 -30.36
CA PHE A 116 -26.45 21.44 -29.73
C PHE A 116 -25.85 22.66 -30.44
N GLY A 117 -26.40 23.07 -31.59
CA GLY A 117 -25.96 24.25 -32.33
C GLY A 117 -24.74 24.02 -33.23
N ASP A 118 -24.18 22.80 -33.23
CA ASP A 118 -23.09 22.32 -34.10
C ASP A 118 -23.61 21.46 -35.28
N GLY A 119 -24.94 21.39 -35.43
CA GLY A 119 -25.61 20.54 -36.41
C GLY A 119 -26.04 19.18 -35.87
N GLN A 120 -25.64 18.81 -34.64
CA GLN A 120 -26.08 17.59 -33.98
C GLN A 120 -27.32 17.83 -33.10
N PHE A 121 -28.14 16.80 -32.95
CA PHE A 121 -29.32 16.82 -32.09
C PHE A 121 -29.64 15.43 -31.55
N VAL A 122 -30.42 15.38 -30.47
CA VAL A 122 -30.95 14.16 -29.87
C VAL A 122 -32.40 14.35 -29.40
N ASP A 123 -33.24 13.36 -29.68
CA ASP A 123 -34.58 13.23 -29.11
C ASP A 123 -34.49 12.37 -27.84
N SER A 124 -35.08 12.83 -26.74
CA SER A 124 -34.96 12.21 -25.42
C SER A 124 -36.28 12.24 -24.65
N ASP A 125 -36.52 11.14 -23.92
CA ASP A 125 -37.60 11.03 -22.92
C ASP A 125 -37.16 11.57 -21.55
N PHE A 126 -35.87 11.85 -21.39
CA PHE A 126 -35.27 12.37 -20.17
C PHE A 126 -34.89 13.84 -20.33
N PRO A 127 -35.03 14.65 -19.27
CA PRO A 127 -34.74 16.08 -19.32
C PRO A 127 -33.25 16.43 -19.28
N ILE A 128 -32.35 15.46 -19.12
CA ILE A 128 -30.91 15.69 -19.02
C ILE A 128 -30.19 14.83 -20.05
N VAL A 129 -29.30 15.43 -20.83
CA VAL A 129 -28.45 14.77 -21.83
C VAL A 129 -27.03 15.32 -21.78
N THR A 130 -26.08 14.60 -22.36
CA THR A 130 -24.68 15.06 -22.50
C THR A 130 -24.26 15.19 -23.95
N HIS A 131 -23.31 16.09 -24.22
CA HIS A 131 -22.71 16.30 -25.54
C HIS A 131 -21.29 16.84 -25.44
N SER A 132 -20.45 16.61 -26.45
CA SER A 132 -19.09 17.14 -26.56
C SER A 132 -18.89 17.81 -27.91
N TYR A 133 -18.13 18.91 -27.93
CA TYR A 133 -17.85 19.68 -29.14
C TYR A 133 -16.41 19.46 -29.58
N THR A 134 -16.19 19.25 -30.88
CA THR A 134 -14.88 18.93 -31.48
C THR A 134 -14.22 20.14 -32.15
N THR A 135 -14.80 21.33 -32.01
CA THR A 135 -14.32 22.54 -32.67
C THR A 135 -14.60 23.74 -31.80
N GLU A 136 -13.60 24.59 -31.60
CA GLU A 136 -13.76 25.84 -30.88
C GLU A 136 -14.84 26.74 -31.50
N ASN A 137 -15.80 27.15 -30.67
CA ASN A 137 -16.83 28.10 -31.05
C ASN A 137 -17.65 28.52 -29.82
N THR A 138 -18.44 29.57 -29.98
CA THR A 138 -19.58 29.80 -29.10
C THR A 138 -20.84 29.18 -29.71
N TYR A 139 -21.36 28.14 -29.08
CA TYR A 139 -22.58 27.47 -29.51
C TYR A 139 -23.79 28.01 -28.76
N SER A 140 -24.97 27.90 -29.38
CA SER A 140 -26.24 28.24 -28.74
C SER A 140 -27.21 27.05 -28.73
N PRO A 141 -26.99 26.06 -27.84
CA PRO A 141 -27.85 24.89 -27.74
C PRO A 141 -29.30 25.28 -27.43
N LYS A 142 -30.23 24.57 -28.07
CA LYS A 142 -31.68 24.78 -27.98
C LYS A 142 -32.34 23.47 -27.55
N VAL A 143 -33.15 23.52 -26.50
CA VAL A 143 -34.13 22.46 -26.21
C VAL A 143 -35.49 22.87 -26.77
N THR A 144 -36.16 21.94 -27.44
CA THR A 144 -37.58 22.05 -27.80
C THR A 144 -38.33 21.02 -26.96
N VAL A 145 -39.31 21.46 -26.19
CA VAL A 145 -40.19 20.59 -25.39
C VAL A 145 -41.55 20.53 -26.06
N ILE A 146 -42.10 19.34 -26.20
CA ILE A 146 -43.40 19.09 -26.82
C ILE A 146 -44.27 18.29 -25.85
N ASP A 147 -45.51 18.73 -25.66
CA ASP A 147 -46.51 18.00 -24.87
C ASP A 147 -47.21 16.90 -25.70
N SER A 148 -48.14 16.17 -25.09
CA SER A 148 -48.91 15.14 -25.78
C SER A 148 -49.92 15.66 -26.81
N GLU A 149 -50.28 16.95 -26.73
CA GLU A 149 -51.19 17.64 -27.67
C GLU A 149 -50.43 18.31 -28.83
N ARG A 150 -49.11 18.12 -28.89
CA ARG A 150 -48.18 18.66 -29.90
C ARG A 150 -47.96 20.18 -29.81
N LEU A 151 -48.21 20.79 -28.65
CA LEU A 151 -47.79 22.17 -28.41
C LEU A 151 -46.32 22.20 -28.01
N GLU A 152 -45.59 23.15 -28.57
CA GLU A 152 -44.14 23.24 -28.41
C GLU A 152 -43.72 24.53 -27.70
N ALA A 153 -42.67 24.41 -26.90
CA ALA A 153 -41.91 25.55 -26.40
C ALA A 153 -40.41 25.30 -26.58
N SER A 154 -39.61 26.37 -26.53
CA SER A 154 -38.17 26.24 -26.68
C SER A 154 -37.40 27.16 -25.76
N ALA A 155 -36.22 26.73 -25.34
CA ALA A 155 -35.27 27.52 -24.58
C ALA A 155 -33.86 27.33 -25.16
N THR A 156 -33.05 28.38 -25.08
CA THR A 156 -31.65 28.37 -25.55
C THR A 156 -30.71 28.74 -24.42
N VAL A 157 -29.52 28.16 -24.43
CA VAL A 157 -28.40 28.57 -23.58
C VAL A 157 -27.18 28.87 -24.46
N ARG A 158 -26.15 29.49 -23.89
CA ARG A 158 -24.86 29.68 -24.56
C ARG A 158 -23.80 28.82 -23.88
N ILE A 159 -22.91 28.27 -24.68
CA ILE A 159 -21.70 27.60 -24.21
C ILE A 159 -20.51 28.03 -25.06
N THR A 160 -19.39 28.32 -24.43
CA THR A 160 -18.14 28.68 -25.10
C THR A 160 -17.19 27.48 -25.07
N VAL A 161 -16.92 26.92 -26.23
CA VAL A 161 -15.89 25.89 -26.43
C VAL A 161 -14.65 26.61 -26.92
N VAL A 162 -13.57 26.49 -26.17
CA VAL A 162 -12.27 27.05 -26.56
C VAL A 162 -11.39 25.97 -27.12
N ASP A 163 -10.45 26.37 -27.98
CA ASP A 163 -9.44 25.47 -28.51
C ASP A 163 -8.78 24.72 -27.34
N LYS A 164 -8.65 23.41 -27.51
CA LYS A 164 -7.86 22.63 -26.59
C LYS A 164 -6.42 23.08 -26.79
N PRO A 165 -5.71 23.54 -25.75
CA PRO A 165 -4.34 23.97 -25.91
C PRO A 165 -3.56 22.86 -26.62
N THR A 166 -3.08 23.13 -27.84
CA THR A 166 -2.20 22.18 -28.51
C THR A 166 -0.94 22.13 -27.67
N ASP A 167 -0.70 21.00 -27.02
CA ASP A 167 0.53 20.78 -26.29
C ASP A 167 1.66 20.70 -27.31
N THR A 168 2.29 21.85 -27.56
CA THR A 168 3.43 21.97 -28.48
C THR A 168 4.73 21.54 -27.82
N ASN A 169 4.72 21.23 -26.52
CA ASN A 169 5.91 20.75 -25.83
C ASN A 169 6.25 19.36 -26.31
N LYS A 170 7.53 19.12 -26.61
CA LYS A 170 7.97 17.77 -26.95
C LYS A 170 8.38 17.05 -25.67
N PRO A 171 8.26 15.72 -25.63
CA PRO A 171 8.77 14.97 -24.50
C PRO A 171 10.29 15.10 -24.39
N PRO A 172 10.85 14.96 -23.18
CA PRO A 172 12.30 14.89 -22.98
C PRO A 172 12.91 13.66 -23.66
N GLU A 173 14.19 13.73 -24.04
CA GLU A 173 14.92 12.65 -24.71
C GLU A 173 16.03 12.10 -23.81
N ILE A 174 15.99 10.78 -23.54
CA ILE A 174 17.08 10.05 -22.88
C ILE A 174 18.18 9.81 -23.91
N GLN A 175 19.30 10.51 -23.75
CA GLN A 175 20.46 10.38 -24.62
C GLN A 175 21.39 9.26 -24.18
N ARG A 176 21.40 8.96 -22.87
CA ARG A 176 22.25 7.93 -22.28
C ARG A 176 21.65 7.37 -21.00
N PHE A 177 21.66 6.06 -20.89
CA PHE A 177 21.41 5.32 -19.66
C PHE A 177 22.22 4.02 -19.68
N ASP A 178 23.37 3.99 -19.00
CA ASP A 178 24.25 2.82 -18.95
C ASP A 178 25.01 2.71 -17.62
N THR A 179 25.75 1.61 -17.41
CA THR A 179 26.66 1.43 -16.27
C THR A 179 28.13 1.44 -16.70
N GLN A 180 29.05 1.47 -15.73
CA GLN A 180 30.48 1.29 -15.99
C GLN A 180 30.84 -0.15 -16.42
N TYR A 181 29.97 -1.13 -16.16
CA TYR A 181 30.25 -2.54 -16.41
C TYR A 181 29.79 -2.97 -17.80
N LYS A 182 30.59 -3.83 -18.44
CA LYS A 182 30.20 -4.47 -19.70
C LYS A 182 29.13 -5.52 -19.36
N PHE A 183 28.00 -5.48 -20.05
CA PHE A 183 26.83 -6.37 -19.82
C PHE A 183 26.08 -6.17 -18.49
N ASN A 184 26.35 -5.09 -17.75
CA ASN A 184 25.68 -4.79 -16.47
C ASN A 184 25.75 -5.93 -15.43
N GLU A 185 26.85 -6.70 -15.44
CA GLU A 185 27.12 -7.70 -14.42
C GLU A 185 28.01 -7.11 -13.30
N THR A 186 27.70 -7.43 -12.04
CA THR A 186 28.47 -7.00 -10.87
C THR A 186 28.38 -8.06 -9.76
N PHE A 187 29.18 -7.92 -8.70
CA PHE A 187 29.11 -8.77 -7.52
C PHE A 187 28.45 -8.06 -6.34
N LEU A 188 27.95 -8.85 -5.39
CA LEU A 188 27.27 -8.36 -4.20
C LEU A 188 28.17 -7.38 -3.42
N GLY A 189 27.63 -6.19 -3.14
CA GLY A 189 28.34 -5.12 -2.43
C GLY A 189 29.30 -4.27 -3.27
N GLU A 190 29.44 -4.55 -4.57
CA GLU A 190 30.15 -3.65 -5.48
C GLU A 190 29.33 -2.41 -5.83
N ALA A 191 30.03 -1.30 -6.10
CA ALA A 191 29.40 -0.05 -6.50
C ALA A 191 29.02 -0.09 -7.99
N VAL A 192 27.76 0.16 -8.32
CA VAL A 192 27.29 0.36 -9.70
C VAL A 192 27.06 1.85 -9.95
N ASP A 193 27.77 2.41 -10.92
CA ASP A 193 27.70 3.81 -11.34
C ASP A 193 26.83 3.93 -12.59
N PHE A 194 25.60 4.40 -12.41
CA PHE A 194 24.62 4.67 -13.48
C PHE A 194 24.88 6.03 -14.10
N ARG A 195 25.29 6.06 -15.38
CA ARG A 195 25.53 7.28 -16.15
C ARG A 195 24.29 7.63 -16.94
N ILE A 196 23.74 8.80 -16.65
CA ILE A 196 22.45 9.25 -17.15
C ILE A 196 22.64 10.59 -17.85
N SER A 197 22.13 10.74 -19.06
CA SER A 197 22.07 12.01 -19.79
C SER A 197 20.72 12.10 -20.48
N ALA A 198 20.01 13.21 -20.28
CA ALA A 198 18.79 13.51 -20.99
C ALA A 198 18.63 15.01 -21.17
N CYS A 199 17.92 15.40 -22.23
CA CYS A 199 17.68 16.80 -22.53
C CYS A 199 16.25 16.96 -23.04
N ASP A 200 15.67 18.11 -22.71
CA ASP A 200 14.43 18.55 -23.29
C ASP A 200 14.71 19.37 -24.56
N PRO A 201 14.01 19.13 -25.69
CA PRO A 201 14.23 19.89 -26.93
C PRO A 201 13.96 21.40 -26.76
N GLU A 202 13.00 21.76 -25.90
CA GLU A 202 12.61 23.13 -25.57
C GLU A 202 13.44 23.71 -24.40
N ARG A 203 14.31 22.90 -23.79
CA ARG A 203 15.17 23.21 -22.64
C ARG A 203 14.40 23.46 -21.35
N ASP A 204 13.27 22.78 -21.20
CA ASP A 204 12.54 22.74 -19.94
C ASP A 204 13.37 22.11 -18.81
N GLN A 205 12.97 22.42 -17.57
CA GLN A 205 13.54 21.79 -16.40
C GLN A 205 13.07 20.34 -16.31
N LEU A 206 13.99 19.42 -16.00
CA LEU A 206 13.71 18.00 -15.91
C LEU A 206 13.66 17.53 -14.45
N PHE A 207 12.73 16.63 -14.18
CA PHE A 207 12.61 15.89 -12.92
C PHE A 207 12.87 14.42 -13.22
N ALA A 208 13.96 13.89 -12.67
CA ALA A 208 14.39 12.52 -12.91
C ALA A 208 14.18 11.67 -11.65
N LYS A 209 13.80 10.41 -11.87
CA LYS A 209 13.63 9.37 -10.86
C LYS A 209 14.26 8.09 -11.34
N ILE A 210 15.15 7.51 -10.53
CA ILE A 210 15.69 6.17 -10.75
C ILE A 210 15.20 5.25 -9.66
N ASP A 211 14.65 4.11 -10.06
CA ASP A 211 14.32 2.97 -9.20
C ASP A 211 15.34 1.86 -9.49
N TYR A 212 16.11 1.44 -8.49
CA TYR A 212 17.16 0.43 -8.67
C TYR A 212 16.62 -1.01 -8.65
N GLY A 213 15.33 -1.22 -8.43
CA GLY A 213 14.72 -2.56 -8.43
C GLY A 213 14.91 -3.33 -7.12
N ASP A 214 15.55 -2.74 -6.11
CA ASP A 214 15.79 -3.31 -4.77
C ASP A 214 15.05 -2.51 -3.67
N SER A 215 13.96 -1.83 -4.04
CA SER A 215 13.19 -0.89 -3.20
C SER A 215 13.92 0.42 -2.85
N ASN A 216 15.15 0.64 -3.36
CA ASN A 216 15.78 1.95 -3.28
C ASN A 216 15.44 2.77 -4.53
N ASN A 217 15.12 4.04 -4.30
CA ASN A 217 14.87 5.00 -5.36
C ASN A 217 15.57 6.32 -5.07
N THR A 218 15.79 7.11 -6.12
CA THR A 218 16.40 8.43 -6.00
C THR A 218 15.75 9.37 -7.00
N ASP A 219 15.28 10.50 -6.49
CA ASP A 219 14.64 11.56 -7.28
C ASP A 219 15.55 12.79 -7.26
N TRP A 220 15.70 13.48 -8.39
CA TRP A 220 16.48 14.73 -8.46
C TRP A 220 16.03 15.65 -9.60
N ILE A 221 16.32 16.94 -9.46
CA ILE A 221 16.21 17.90 -10.56
C ILE A 221 17.42 17.73 -11.47
N MET A 222 17.16 17.56 -12.75
CA MET A 222 18.17 17.35 -13.77
C MET A 222 18.20 18.52 -14.75
N SER A 223 19.36 18.74 -15.35
CA SER A 223 19.55 19.67 -16.46
C SER A 223 20.09 18.89 -17.66
N CYS A 224 20.18 19.52 -18.83
CA CYS A 224 20.75 18.90 -20.03
C CYS A 224 22.28 18.69 -19.86
N ASN A 225 22.65 17.68 -19.08
CA ASN A 225 24.01 17.27 -18.74
C ASN A 225 24.06 15.78 -18.38
N THR A 226 25.28 15.25 -18.22
CA THR A 226 25.48 13.89 -17.72
C THR A 226 25.64 13.90 -16.21
N VAL A 227 24.89 13.03 -15.53
CA VAL A 227 25.01 12.76 -14.10
C VAL A 227 25.37 11.30 -13.87
N THR A 228 26.08 11.04 -12.77
CA THR A 228 26.36 9.67 -12.30
C THR A 228 25.64 9.44 -10.98
N LYS A 229 24.86 8.37 -10.89
CA LYS A 229 24.25 7.89 -9.64
C LYS A 229 24.92 6.59 -9.23
N ARG A 230 25.42 6.54 -8.00
CA ARG A 230 26.07 5.35 -7.44
C ARG A 230 25.09 4.57 -6.58
N HIS A 231 25.03 3.26 -6.77
CA HIS A 231 24.21 2.35 -5.97
C HIS A 231 24.99 1.08 -5.59
N PHE A 232 24.53 0.38 -4.56
CA PHE A 232 25.10 -0.89 -4.09
C PHE A 232 23.99 -1.92 -3.92
N TYR A 233 24.17 -3.10 -4.50
CA TYR A 233 23.23 -4.21 -4.33
C TYR A 233 23.72 -5.16 -3.23
N PHE A 234 22.85 -5.48 -2.28
CA PHE A 234 23.16 -6.35 -1.14
C PHE A 234 22.48 -7.71 -1.19
N ASP A 235 21.66 -7.93 -2.22
CA ASP A 235 21.08 -9.23 -2.56
C ASP A 235 21.59 -9.60 -3.96
N SER A 236 21.80 -10.88 -4.19
CA SER A 236 22.11 -11.40 -5.53
C SER A 236 20.82 -11.64 -6.31
N GLY A 237 20.93 -11.59 -7.63
CA GLY A 237 19.80 -11.76 -8.54
C GLY A 237 19.81 -10.76 -9.69
N VAL A 238 18.66 -10.69 -10.36
CA VAL A 238 18.43 -9.80 -11.49
C VAL A 238 17.60 -8.62 -11.02
N PHE A 239 18.10 -7.41 -11.22
CA PHE A 239 17.44 -6.16 -10.85
C PHE A 239 17.03 -5.38 -12.11
N TYR A 240 15.77 -4.94 -12.14
CA TYR A 240 15.23 -4.11 -13.21
C TYR A 240 15.27 -2.65 -12.79
N VAL A 241 16.27 -1.93 -13.28
CA VAL A 241 16.47 -0.52 -12.98
C VAL A 241 15.62 0.31 -13.92
N THR A 242 14.71 1.12 -13.38
CA THR A 242 13.82 1.98 -14.17
C THR A 242 14.21 3.44 -13.99
N LEU A 243 14.51 4.12 -15.09
CA LEU A 243 14.69 5.57 -15.13
C LEU A 243 13.41 6.20 -15.67
N ARG A 244 12.90 7.24 -15.00
CA ARG A 244 11.79 8.07 -15.46
C ARG A 244 12.23 9.53 -15.45
N ILE A 245 11.96 10.25 -16.52
CA ILE A 245 12.31 11.66 -16.68
C ILE A 245 11.07 12.39 -17.17
N ARG A 246 10.68 13.42 -16.43
CA ARG A 246 9.51 14.25 -16.72
C ARG A 246 9.92 15.71 -16.88
N ASP A 247 9.30 16.42 -17.81
CA ASP A 247 9.46 17.87 -17.98
C ASP A 247 8.47 18.67 -17.10
N THR A 248 8.51 20.00 -17.21
CA THR A 248 7.59 20.90 -16.50
C THR A 248 6.15 20.89 -17.04
N SER A 249 5.96 20.45 -18.28
CA SER A 249 4.66 20.41 -18.97
C SER A 249 3.87 19.14 -18.67
N GLY A 250 4.53 18.10 -18.17
CA GLY A 250 3.92 16.82 -17.82
C GLY A 250 4.36 15.63 -18.66
N HIS A 251 5.11 15.83 -19.74
CA HIS A 251 5.57 14.72 -20.58
C HIS A 251 6.63 13.92 -19.85
N GLU A 252 6.54 12.60 -19.97
CA GLU A 252 7.44 11.67 -19.31
C GLU A 252 7.97 10.64 -20.31
N VAL A 253 9.27 10.37 -20.22
CA VAL A 253 9.91 9.23 -20.86
C VAL A 253 10.51 8.32 -19.80
N HIS A 254 10.66 7.05 -20.15
CA HIS A 254 11.29 6.07 -19.28
C HIS A 254 12.19 5.14 -20.06
N ASP A 255 13.15 4.56 -19.37
CA ASP A 255 14.03 3.51 -19.88
C ASP A 255 14.27 2.47 -18.78
N VAL A 256 14.54 1.24 -19.17
CA VAL A 256 14.70 0.11 -18.26
C VAL A 256 15.98 -0.64 -18.59
N MET A 257 16.76 -0.93 -17.56
CA MET A 257 18.03 -1.66 -17.66
C MET A 257 18.05 -2.84 -16.71
N GLU A 258 18.51 -3.98 -17.20
CA GLU A 258 18.79 -5.16 -16.38
C GLU A 258 20.19 -5.06 -15.77
N VAL A 259 20.31 -5.30 -14.47
CA VAL A 259 21.58 -5.46 -13.75
C VAL A 259 21.61 -6.83 -13.10
N GLN A 260 22.63 -7.63 -13.42
CA GLN A 260 22.81 -8.95 -12.82
C GLN A 260 23.85 -8.89 -11.71
N VAL A 261 23.41 -9.15 -10.47
CA VAL A 261 24.26 -9.17 -9.28
C VAL A 261 24.53 -10.62 -8.90
N LYS A 262 25.78 -11.04 -9.06
CA LYS A 262 26.22 -12.40 -8.73
C LYS A 262 26.68 -12.46 -7.27
N ASP A 263 26.43 -13.59 -6.63
CA ASP A 263 27.06 -13.95 -5.37
C ASP A 263 28.29 -14.82 -5.71
N ASP A 264 29.48 -14.30 -5.45
CA ASP A 264 30.75 -15.04 -5.61
C ASP A 264 31.15 -15.80 -4.34
N PHE A 265 30.22 -15.91 -3.39
CA PHE A 265 30.44 -16.60 -2.13
C PHE A 265 30.53 -18.12 -2.32
N GLU A 266 31.73 -18.69 -2.18
CA GLU A 266 31.93 -20.13 -2.01
C GLU A 266 31.55 -20.56 -0.60
N ASN A 267 30.50 -21.37 -0.47
CA ASN A 267 30.02 -21.88 0.82
C ASN A 267 30.86 -23.09 1.28
N LEU A 268 31.37 -23.05 2.51
CA LEU A 268 32.13 -24.11 3.17
C LEU A 268 31.27 -24.82 4.21
N ALA A 269 31.43 -26.14 4.33
CA ALA A 269 30.69 -26.92 5.32
C ALA A 269 31.02 -26.49 6.76
N PRO A 270 30.05 -26.54 7.69
CA PRO A 270 30.30 -26.23 9.10
C PRO A 270 31.28 -27.20 9.75
N ASN A 271 31.85 -26.80 10.89
CA ASN A 271 32.66 -27.66 11.76
C ASN A 271 31.84 -28.07 12.97
N ALA A 272 31.37 -29.32 13.00
CA ALA A 272 30.58 -29.86 14.09
C ALA A 272 31.44 -30.11 15.34
N ASP A 273 31.04 -29.59 16.50
CA ASP A 273 31.68 -29.91 17.77
C ASP A 273 30.72 -29.76 18.96
N PHE A 274 30.99 -30.45 20.07
CA PHE A 274 30.25 -30.27 21.32
C PHE A 274 30.99 -30.69 22.57
N ILE A 275 30.54 -30.20 23.72
CA ILE A 275 30.99 -30.60 25.06
C ILE A 275 29.80 -31.09 25.92
N TRP A 276 30.09 -31.69 27.07
CA TRP A 276 29.06 -32.08 28.04
C TRP A 276 29.49 -31.85 29.48
N SER A 277 28.51 -31.79 30.38
CA SER A 277 28.70 -31.69 31.83
C SER A 277 27.67 -32.55 32.58
N PRO A 278 28.04 -33.27 33.65
CA PRO A 278 29.39 -33.33 34.23
C PRO A 278 30.37 -34.16 33.39
N SER A 279 31.68 -33.96 33.58
CA SER A 279 32.72 -34.66 32.79
C SER A 279 32.77 -36.17 33.01
N ASN A 280 32.31 -36.64 34.17
CA ASN A 280 32.32 -38.05 34.54
C ASN A 280 30.95 -38.49 35.10
N PRO A 281 29.90 -38.50 34.26
CA PRO A 281 28.53 -38.74 34.70
C PRO A 281 28.31 -40.18 35.18
N ILE A 282 27.31 -40.34 36.03
CA ILE A 282 26.85 -41.65 36.51
C ILE A 282 25.47 -41.99 35.94
N GLU A 283 25.07 -43.26 36.04
CA GLU A 283 23.71 -43.70 35.69
C GLU A 283 22.64 -42.87 36.44
N ASP A 284 21.54 -42.59 35.75
CA ASP A 284 20.42 -41.76 36.18
C ASP A 284 20.76 -40.28 36.48
N GLU A 285 21.96 -39.83 36.14
CA GLU A 285 22.35 -38.42 36.22
C GLU A 285 21.96 -37.68 34.93
N ARG A 286 21.51 -36.43 35.06
CA ARG A 286 21.23 -35.55 33.93
C ARG A 286 22.54 -34.99 33.38
N VAL A 287 22.85 -35.32 32.13
CA VAL A 287 23.98 -34.78 31.35
C VAL A 287 23.48 -33.62 30.49
N GLN A 288 24.12 -32.46 30.62
CA GLN A 288 23.90 -31.31 29.74
C GLN A 288 24.90 -31.36 28.59
N PHE A 289 24.42 -31.34 27.36
CA PHE A 289 25.24 -31.19 26.15
C PHE A 289 25.21 -29.73 25.69
N THR A 290 26.35 -29.22 25.24
CA THR A 290 26.50 -27.87 24.71
C THR A 290 27.14 -27.98 23.33
N ASP A 291 26.41 -27.54 22.31
CA ASP A 291 26.91 -27.38 20.95
C ASP A 291 28.00 -26.30 20.92
N THR A 292 29.16 -26.64 20.37
CA THR A 292 30.30 -25.72 20.15
C THR A 292 30.69 -25.67 18.68
N SER A 293 29.80 -26.11 17.79
CA SER A 293 30.00 -26.11 16.35
C SER A 293 30.17 -24.68 15.81
N THR A 294 31.00 -24.54 14.79
CA THR A 294 31.30 -23.25 14.15
C THR A 294 31.10 -23.34 12.65
N ASP A 295 30.75 -22.22 12.02
CA ASP A 295 30.70 -22.12 10.56
C ASP A 295 31.85 -21.20 10.09
N PRO A 296 32.78 -21.69 9.23
CA PRO A 296 33.89 -20.89 8.71
C PRO A 296 33.44 -19.63 7.94
N ASP A 297 32.25 -19.68 7.34
CA ASP A 297 31.74 -18.68 6.41
C ASP A 297 31.23 -17.43 7.10
N GLY A 298 30.72 -17.59 8.33
CA GLY A 298 30.11 -16.53 9.13
C GLY A 298 28.81 -15.91 8.54
N ARG A 299 28.51 -16.11 7.25
CA ARG A 299 27.31 -15.62 6.55
C ARG A 299 26.16 -16.61 6.57
N THR A 300 26.44 -17.90 6.41
CA THR A 300 25.44 -18.96 6.28
C THR A 300 25.03 -19.50 7.63
N GLY A 301 25.97 -19.80 8.51
CA GLY A 301 25.73 -20.13 9.91
C GLY A 301 24.98 -21.45 10.09
N ILE A 302 25.03 -22.02 11.30
CA ILE A 302 24.41 -23.33 11.58
C ILE A 302 22.90 -23.20 11.79
N GLU A 303 22.13 -23.68 10.81
CA GLU A 303 20.67 -23.65 10.79
C GLU A 303 20.06 -24.85 11.50
N PHE A 304 20.53 -26.08 11.22
CA PHE A 304 19.99 -27.31 11.80
C PHE A 304 20.99 -28.08 12.65
N ARG A 305 20.44 -28.80 13.63
CA ARG A 305 21.16 -29.68 14.57
C ARG A 305 20.39 -30.96 14.79
N ARG A 306 21.08 -32.08 14.85
CA ARG A 306 20.50 -33.41 15.10
C ARG A 306 21.38 -34.23 16.03
N TRP A 307 20.85 -34.53 17.22
CA TRP A 307 21.54 -35.26 18.27
C TRP A 307 21.08 -36.71 18.36
N ARG A 308 22.04 -37.64 18.46
CA ARG A 308 21.80 -39.06 18.74
C ARG A 308 22.71 -39.50 19.89
N PHE A 309 22.15 -39.99 20.99
CA PHE A 309 22.94 -40.30 22.21
C PHE A 309 23.55 -41.70 22.24
N GLY A 310 23.18 -42.58 21.30
CA GLY A 310 23.78 -43.91 21.15
C GLY A 310 23.23 -44.99 22.09
N ASP A 311 22.26 -44.68 22.93
CA ASP A 311 21.59 -45.61 23.87
C ASP A 311 20.22 -46.11 23.36
N GLY A 312 19.84 -45.77 22.13
CA GLY A 312 18.55 -46.09 21.53
C GLY A 312 17.43 -45.09 21.85
N SER A 313 17.73 -43.99 22.56
CA SER A 313 16.79 -42.89 22.78
C SER A 313 16.42 -42.14 21.49
N ARG A 314 15.33 -41.36 21.55
CA ARG A 314 14.84 -40.59 20.39
C ARG A 314 15.80 -39.46 20.04
N VAL A 315 15.96 -39.23 18.73
CA VAL A 315 16.72 -38.09 18.17
C VAL A 315 16.10 -36.76 18.62
N THR A 316 16.93 -35.76 18.90
CA THR A 316 16.49 -34.40 19.24
C THR A 316 17.20 -33.34 18.39
N THR A 317 16.54 -32.21 18.18
CA THR A 317 17.05 -31.05 17.42
C THR A 317 17.26 -29.82 18.29
N VAL A 318 17.11 -29.95 19.61
CA VAL A 318 17.38 -28.88 20.58
C VAL A 318 18.86 -28.52 20.54
N THR A 319 19.20 -27.23 20.51
CA THR A 319 20.59 -26.74 20.41
C THR A 319 21.49 -27.33 21.50
N ASN A 320 21.09 -27.21 22.76
CA ASN A 320 21.84 -27.69 23.92
C ASN A 320 20.96 -28.64 24.75
N PRO A 321 20.81 -29.91 24.33
CA PRO A 321 19.88 -30.83 24.98
C PRO A 321 20.41 -31.33 26.32
N THR A 322 19.49 -31.80 27.17
CA THR A 322 19.84 -32.65 28.31
C THR A 322 19.44 -34.08 28.02
N HIS A 323 20.22 -35.05 28.53
CA HIS A 323 19.93 -36.47 28.41
C HIS A 323 20.24 -37.21 29.72
N VAL A 324 19.55 -38.32 29.96
CA VAL A 324 19.77 -39.18 31.14
C VAL A 324 20.01 -40.60 30.64
N PHE A 325 21.18 -41.14 30.94
CA PHE A 325 21.53 -42.53 30.63
C PHE A 325 21.18 -43.42 31.82
N THR A 326 20.33 -44.42 31.62
CA THR A 326 19.81 -45.28 32.70
C THR A 326 20.64 -46.54 32.92
N THR A 327 21.57 -46.85 32.02
CA THR A 327 22.44 -48.03 32.12
C THR A 327 23.91 -47.58 32.10
N PRO A 328 24.79 -48.14 32.93
CA PRO A 328 26.22 -47.89 32.84
C PRO A 328 26.78 -48.46 31.53
N GLY A 329 27.70 -47.73 30.91
CA GLY A 329 28.29 -48.14 29.64
C GLY A 329 28.93 -46.99 28.89
N THR A 330 29.57 -47.32 27.77
CA THR A 330 30.13 -46.33 26.84
C THR A 330 29.15 -46.12 25.70
N TYR A 331 28.72 -44.87 25.49
CA TYR A 331 27.83 -44.49 24.42
C TYR A 331 28.53 -43.58 23.42
N THR A 332 28.19 -43.71 22.14
CA THR A 332 28.65 -42.78 21.09
C THR A 332 27.57 -41.74 20.88
N VAL A 333 27.87 -40.49 21.23
CA VAL A 333 27.00 -39.35 21.00
C VAL A 333 27.38 -38.70 19.68
N THR A 334 26.41 -38.56 18.79
CA THR A 334 26.55 -37.96 17.46
C THR A 334 25.79 -36.63 17.42
N LEU A 335 26.46 -35.60 16.91
CA LEU A 335 25.84 -34.33 16.51
C LEU A 335 26.05 -34.15 15.00
N ASP A 336 24.95 -34.04 14.25
CA ASP A 336 24.96 -33.55 12.87
C ASP A 336 24.52 -32.08 12.87
N VAL A 337 25.22 -31.23 12.13
CA VAL A 337 24.89 -29.82 11.91
C VAL A 337 24.83 -29.52 10.41
N GLU A 338 23.96 -28.59 10.04
CA GLU A 338 23.74 -28.15 8.65
C GLU A 338 23.71 -26.62 8.63
N ASP A 339 24.37 -26.03 7.64
CA ASP A 339 24.31 -24.58 7.40
C ASP A 339 23.05 -24.17 6.61
N SER A 340 22.81 -22.86 6.46
CA SER A 340 21.63 -22.35 5.73
C SER A 340 21.67 -22.53 4.21
N LYS A 341 22.72 -23.15 3.66
CA LYS A 341 22.85 -23.52 2.25
C LYS A 341 22.85 -25.04 2.05
N GLY A 342 22.67 -25.81 3.12
CA GLY A 342 22.50 -27.25 3.11
C GLY A 342 23.79 -28.05 3.14
N LEU A 343 24.95 -27.46 3.47
CA LEU A 343 26.15 -28.25 3.71
C LEU A 343 26.14 -28.80 5.14
N GLU A 344 26.45 -30.09 5.28
CA GLU A 344 26.39 -30.83 6.53
C GLU A 344 27.77 -31.16 7.10
N SER A 345 27.83 -31.31 8.41
CA SER A 345 29.00 -31.80 9.15
C SER A 345 28.57 -32.65 10.35
N THR A 346 29.38 -33.65 10.69
CA THR A 346 29.04 -34.62 11.75
C THR A 346 30.22 -34.83 12.68
N VAL A 347 29.96 -34.82 13.99
CA VAL A 347 30.93 -35.16 15.03
C VAL A 347 30.41 -36.29 15.92
N ASN A 348 31.31 -37.21 16.29
CA ASN A 348 31.03 -38.31 17.20
C ASN A 348 31.99 -38.22 18.41
N LYS A 349 31.44 -38.22 19.63
CA LYS A 349 32.24 -38.32 20.86
C LYS A 349 31.72 -39.45 21.74
N THR A 350 32.64 -40.14 22.41
CA THR A 350 32.28 -41.22 23.34
C THR A 350 32.15 -40.69 24.76
N ILE A 351 31.06 -41.06 25.42
CA ILE A 351 30.79 -40.72 26.83
C ILE A 351 30.71 -42.01 27.63
N ASN A 352 31.37 -42.06 28.79
CA ASN A 352 31.37 -43.20 29.68
C ASN A 352 30.48 -42.93 30.91
N ILE A 353 29.41 -43.70 31.05
CA ILE A 353 28.44 -43.60 32.14
C ILE A 353 28.81 -44.61 33.21
N ARG A 354 29.18 -44.13 34.40
CA ARG A 354 29.62 -44.99 35.51
C ARG A 354 28.42 -45.46 36.34
N LYS A 355 28.58 -46.64 36.97
CA LYS A 355 27.57 -47.15 37.90
C LYS A 355 27.56 -46.35 39.20
N LYS A 356 26.37 -46.00 39.69
CA LYS A 356 26.15 -45.25 40.93
C LYS A 356 26.67 -46.07 42.12
N GLY A 357 27.54 -45.46 42.93
CA GLY A 357 28.19 -46.12 44.07
C GLY A 357 29.54 -46.77 43.80
N SER A 358 30.09 -46.64 42.58
CA SER A 358 31.47 -47.08 42.28
C SER A 358 32.48 -46.03 42.73
N VAL A 359 33.11 -46.22 43.90
CA VAL A 359 34.25 -45.39 44.34
C VAL A 359 35.49 -45.83 43.57
N ALA A 360 36.04 -44.95 42.73
CA ALA A 360 37.36 -45.15 42.15
C ALA A 360 38.43 -44.88 43.23
N VAL A 361 39.09 -45.93 43.70
CA VAL A 361 40.32 -45.84 44.49
C VAL A 361 41.43 -45.40 43.54
N LEU A 362 42.01 -44.22 43.74
CA LEU A 362 43.29 -43.84 43.14
C LEU A 362 44.28 -43.52 44.25
N ALA A 363 45.40 -44.23 44.18
CA ALA A 363 46.55 -44.13 45.07
C ALA A 363 47.23 -42.77 44.94
N ASN A 364 47.72 -42.31 46.08
CA ASN A 364 48.57 -41.14 46.26
C ASN A 364 50.03 -41.57 45.97
N ASP A 365 50.72 -40.90 45.06
CA ASP A 365 52.17 -40.72 45.19
C ASP A 365 52.61 -39.40 44.54
N GLY A 366 53.47 -38.69 45.26
CA GLY A 366 53.78 -37.27 45.05
C GLY A 366 55.07 -37.01 44.28
N GLY A 367 55.36 -35.72 44.06
CA GLY A 367 56.62 -35.26 43.50
C GLY A 367 56.66 -33.75 43.25
N SER A 368 57.24 -33.02 44.21
CA SER A 368 57.47 -31.57 44.24
C SER A 368 58.64 -31.08 43.36
N SER A 369 58.63 -29.79 42.97
CA SER A 369 59.73 -28.77 42.90
C SER A 369 59.49 -27.73 41.78
N SER A 370 59.21 -26.44 42.06
CA SER A 370 60.12 -25.27 42.21
C SER A 370 61.09 -25.06 41.01
N SER A 371 61.36 -23.89 40.43
CA SER A 371 61.05 -22.47 40.65
C SER A 371 61.71 -21.63 39.53
N SER A 372 61.19 -20.40 39.31
CA SER A 372 61.89 -19.14 38.97
C SER A 372 62.56 -18.84 37.60
N SER A 373 62.00 -17.79 36.96
CA SER A 373 62.62 -16.52 36.45
C SER A 373 63.33 -16.40 35.08
N SER A 374 62.62 -15.74 34.15
CA SER A 374 62.91 -14.49 33.37
C SER A 374 64.07 -14.36 32.34
N SER A 375 63.64 -13.94 31.13
CA SER A 375 64.24 -13.05 30.09
C SER A 375 65.52 -13.53 29.35
N SER A 376 65.73 -13.38 28.02
CA SER A 376 65.21 -12.42 27.01
C SER A 376 65.62 -12.83 25.56
N SER A 377 64.76 -12.51 24.56
CA SER A 377 65.00 -12.11 23.13
C SER A 377 65.90 -12.98 22.21
N SER A 378 65.58 -13.32 20.94
CA SER A 378 65.03 -12.50 19.83
C SER A 378 64.77 -13.33 18.53
N SER A 379 63.80 -12.85 17.70
CA SER A 379 63.60 -12.96 16.22
C SER A 379 63.54 -14.36 15.55
N SER A 380 62.62 -14.70 14.63
CA SER A 380 62.00 -13.97 13.50
C SER A 380 60.70 -14.69 13.06
N SER A 381 59.57 -13.99 12.84
CA SER A 381 58.97 -13.58 11.54
C SER A 381 58.12 -14.65 10.80
N GLU A 382 56.79 -14.43 10.76
CA GLU A 382 55.83 -14.67 9.65
C GLU A 382 54.41 -14.35 10.17
N SER A 383 53.93 -13.11 10.00
CA SER A 383 53.01 -12.65 8.95
C SER A 383 51.74 -13.48 8.80
N ALA A 384 50.68 -13.06 9.51
CA ALA A 384 49.29 -13.35 9.18
C ALA A 384 48.52 -12.01 9.12
N THR A 385 48.26 -11.55 7.91
CA THR A 385 47.22 -10.58 7.53
C THR A 385 45.86 -11.28 7.67
N GLY A 386 44.76 -10.76 8.23
CA GLY A 386 44.40 -9.45 8.73
C GLY A 386 43.00 -9.11 8.24
N THR A 387 41.99 -9.13 9.13
CA THR A 387 40.80 -8.23 9.11
C THR A 387 40.00 -8.37 10.42
N SER A 388 40.28 -7.54 11.41
CA SER A 388 39.41 -7.25 12.56
C SER A 388 39.03 -5.77 12.50
N ASN A 389 37.78 -5.44 12.18
CA ASN A 389 37.41 -4.06 11.86
C ASN A 389 36.57 -3.32 12.93
N GLY A 390 36.82 -3.58 14.21
CA GLY A 390 36.36 -2.72 15.30
C GLY A 390 37.10 -2.93 16.62
N LYS A 391 37.17 -1.87 17.46
CA LYS A 391 37.87 -1.89 18.75
C LYS A 391 36.90 -2.23 19.88
N LEU A 392 37.16 -3.30 20.64
CA LEU A 392 36.40 -3.65 21.84
C LEU A 392 36.93 -2.87 23.04
N VAL A 393 36.06 -2.22 23.79
CA VAL A 393 36.44 -1.38 24.93
C VAL A 393 35.52 -1.57 26.14
N ARG A 394 36.05 -1.34 27.34
CA ARG A 394 35.26 -1.27 28.59
C ARG A 394 35.87 -0.25 29.57
N VAL A 395 35.09 0.19 30.54
CA VAL A 395 35.58 1.04 31.64
C VAL A 395 35.92 0.16 32.84
N ALA A 396 36.99 0.50 33.57
CA ALA A 396 37.36 -0.24 34.78
C ALA A 396 36.22 -0.19 35.82
N GLY A 397 35.79 -1.36 36.32
CA GLY A 397 34.69 -1.49 37.28
C GLY A 397 33.28 -1.41 36.68
N ASP A 398 33.13 -1.13 35.38
CA ASP A 398 31.85 -1.18 34.67
C ASP A 398 31.72 -2.56 33.98
N PRO A 399 30.63 -3.33 34.21
CA PRO A 399 30.43 -4.62 33.55
C PRO A 399 30.13 -4.49 32.04
N LYS A 400 29.80 -3.28 31.55
CA LYS A 400 29.43 -3.07 30.15
C LYS A 400 30.63 -3.08 29.21
N VAL A 401 30.51 -3.83 28.13
CA VAL A 401 31.47 -3.85 27.01
C VAL A 401 30.86 -3.14 25.81
N TYR A 402 31.69 -2.38 25.10
CA TYR A 402 31.28 -1.64 23.91
C TYR A 402 32.12 -2.03 22.71
N TYR A 403 31.47 -2.12 21.56
CA TYR A 403 32.11 -2.20 20.25
C TYR A 403 32.23 -0.80 19.66
N ILE A 404 33.43 -0.40 19.25
CA ILE A 404 33.66 0.84 18.49
C ILE A 404 33.78 0.49 17.00
N ASN A 405 32.81 0.96 16.21
CA ASN A 405 32.79 0.71 14.76
C ASN A 405 33.80 1.60 14.00
N SER A 406 33.93 1.38 12.69
CA SER A 406 34.81 2.15 11.80
C SER A 406 34.46 3.64 11.72
N LYS A 407 33.24 4.04 12.12
CA LYS A 407 32.77 5.43 12.20
C LYS A 407 33.01 6.07 13.57
N ASN A 408 33.77 5.43 14.45
CA ASN A 408 34.01 5.87 15.82
C ASN A 408 32.70 6.01 16.64
N GLN A 409 31.71 5.16 16.39
CA GLN A 409 30.51 5.09 17.22
C GLN A 409 30.61 3.88 18.16
N LYS A 410 30.15 4.04 19.40
CA LYS A 410 30.05 2.97 20.39
C LYS A 410 28.70 2.28 20.32
N ARG A 411 28.70 0.95 20.36
CA ARG A 411 27.50 0.13 20.55
C ARG A 411 27.68 -0.76 21.77
N HIS A 412 26.69 -0.79 22.65
CA HIS A 412 26.74 -1.63 23.85
C HIS A 412 26.47 -3.09 23.49
N ILE A 413 27.35 -3.98 23.94
CA ILE A 413 27.19 -5.43 23.80
C ILE A 413 26.34 -5.91 24.99
N ILE A 414 25.08 -6.24 24.71
CA ILE A 414 24.05 -6.37 25.74
C ILE A 414 24.20 -7.61 26.64
N ASN A 415 24.88 -8.66 26.17
CA ASN A 415 25.20 -9.85 26.94
C ASN A 415 26.37 -10.64 26.31
N GLU A 416 26.82 -11.67 27.02
CA GLU A 416 27.92 -12.55 26.60
C GLU A 416 27.63 -13.30 25.29
N ALA A 417 26.40 -13.77 25.07
CA ALA A 417 26.04 -14.43 23.81
C ALA A 417 26.21 -13.51 22.59
N VAL A 418 25.87 -12.22 22.72
CA VAL A 418 26.14 -11.22 21.68
C VAL A 418 27.65 -11.02 21.50
N PHE A 419 28.41 -10.93 22.59
CA PHE A 419 29.87 -10.81 22.54
C PHE A 419 30.48 -11.94 21.71
N GLU A 420 30.13 -13.19 22.03
CA GLU A 420 30.63 -14.40 21.39
C GLU A 420 30.16 -14.56 19.93
N SER A 421 28.93 -14.13 19.62
CA SER A 421 28.36 -14.25 18.27
C SER A 421 29.13 -13.50 17.17
N TYR A 422 30.02 -12.58 17.56
CA TYR A 422 30.91 -11.86 16.65
C TYR A 422 32.36 -12.40 16.66
N GLY A 423 32.60 -13.55 17.29
CA GLY A 423 33.93 -14.13 17.45
C GLY A 423 34.86 -13.32 18.35
N ASN A 424 34.30 -12.43 19.19
CA ASN A 424 35.10 -11.61 20.08
C ASN A 424 35.73 -12.45 21.19
N ARG A 425 36.92 -12.03 21.63
CA ARG A 425 37.62 -12.65 22.75
C ARG A 425 37.83 -11.63 23.85
N TRP A 426 37.63 -12.04 25.10
CA TRP A 426 37.76 -11.16 26.27
C TRP A 426 39.15 -10.52 26.39
N GLU A 427 40.19 -11.22 25.93
CA GLU A 427 41.57 -10.72 25.84
C GLU A 427 41.74 -9.49 24.91
N ASN A 428 40.84 -9.31 23.95
CA ASN A 428 40.86 -8.18 23.02
C ASN A 428 40.13 -6.94 23.56
N VAL A 429 39.48 -7.04 24.73
CA VAL A 429 38.74 -5.92 25.32
C VAL A 429 39.70 -4.99 26.04
N ARG A 430 39.87 -3.79 25.50
CA ARG A 430 40.74 -2.76 26.08
C ARG A 430 40.04 -1.99 27.19
N VAL A 431 40.73 -1.79 28.30
CA VAL A 431 40.23 -0.92 29.38
C VAL A 431 40.56 0.53 29.03
N ILE A 432 39.53 1.38 28.99
CA ILE A 432 39.64 2.82 28.72
C ILE A 432 39.02 3.65 29.84
N SER A 433 39.31 4.94 29.86
CA SER A 433 38.68 5.88 30.81
C SER A 433 37.22 6.17 30.43
N ARG A 434 36.39 6.54 31.41
CA ARG A 434 35.00 6.95 31.15
C ARG A 434 34.92 8.13 30.19
N SER A 435 35.79 9.13 30.38
CA SER A 435 35.87 10.30 29.50
C SER A 435 36.30 9.97 28.07
N GLU A 436 37.09 8.92 27.86
CA GLU A 436 37.40 8.41 26.52
C GLU A 436 36.18 7.71 25.90
N LEU A 437 35.49 6.85 26.65
CA LEU A 437 34.28 6.17 26.16
C LEU A 437 33.18 7.17 25.78
N ASP A 438 33.06 8.28 26.52
CA ASP A 438 32.03 9.30 26.29
C ASP A 438 32.28 10.18 25.06
N ARG A 439 33.48 10.14 24.47
CA ARG A 439 33.78 10.81 23.19
C ARG A 439 33.20 10.09 21.98
N TYR A 440 32.84 8.81 22.11
CA TYR A 440 32.27 8.04 21.01
C TYR A 440 30.73 8.23 20.98
N PRO A 441 30.15 8.76 19.88
CA PRO A 441 28.70 8.78 19.69
C PRO A 441 28.09 7.38 19.75
N THR A 442 26.83 7.26 20.14
CA THR A 442 26.16 5.94 20.23
C THR A 442 25.68 5.49 18.86
N SER A 443 25.98 4.26 18.47
CA SER A 443 25.39 3.58 17.31
C SER A 443 24.12 2.85 17.76
N ASN A 444 22.97 3.38 17.38
CA ASN A 444 21.66 2.88 17.80
C ASN A 444 20.68 2.63 16.64
N LEU A 445 21.06 2.88 15.39
CA LEU A 445 20.27 2.53 14.23
C LEU A 445 20.81 1.21 13.67
N VAL A 446 19.95 0.19 13.62
CA VAL A 446 20.37 -1.15 13.21
C VAL A 446 19.41 -1.81 12.24
N ARG A 447 19.93 -2.72 11.44
CA ARG A 447 19.17 -3.63 10.60
C ARG A 447 19.67 -5.05 10.87
N LYS A 448 18.77 -6.02 11.01
CA LYS A 448 19.16 -7.42 11.13
C LYS A 448 19.69 -7.92 9.78
N ILE A 449 20.75 -8.72 9.79
CA ILE A 449 21.23 -9.40 8.58
C ILE A 449 20.06 -10.15 7.91
N GLY A 450 19.88 -9.95 6.60
CA GLY A 450 18.77 -10.51 5.82
C GLY A 450 17.39 -9.87 6.05
N ASP A 451 17.25 -8.83 6.86
CA ASP A 451 15.99 -8.08 7.06
C ASP A 451 16.11 -6.69 6.41
N THR A 452 15.04 -6.16 5.80
CA THR A 452 15.03 -4.80 5.22
C THR A 452 14.58 -3.73 6.20
N ARG A 453 14.01 -4.11 7.34
CA ARG A 453 13.48 -3.17 8.34
C ARG A 453 14.59 -2.57 9.21
N ILE A 454 14.50 -1.27 9.45
CA ILE A 454 15.40 -0.55 10.36
C ILE A 454 14.76 -0.42 11.73
N TYR A 455 15.59 -0.61 12.75
CA TYR A 455 15.21 -0.53 14.14
C TYR A 455 16.06 0.53 14.85
N LEU A 456 15.39 1.32 15.69
CA LEU A 456 16.04 2.17 16.68
C LEU A 456 16.24 1.37 17.97
N LEU A 457 17.47 1.34 18.46
CA LEU A 457 17.83 0.76 19.75
C LEU A 457 17.73 1.83 20.85
N GLU A 458 16.85 1.60 21.81
CA GLU A 458 16.67 2.46 22.98
C GLU A 458 16.70 1.60 24.24
N GLY A 459 17.78 1.71 25.01
CA GLY A 459 18.00 0.87 26.18
C GLY A 459 18.15 -0.60 25.78
N ASP A 460 17.23 -1.44 26.24
CA ASP A 460 17.15 -2.87 25.92
C ASP A 460 16.04 -3.20 24.91
N THR A 461 15.49 -2.18 24.23
CA THR A 461 14.44 -2.36 23.24
C THR A 461 14.90 -2.05 21.82
N LYS A 462 14.38 -2.83 20.87
CA LYS A 462 14.42 -2.54 19.43
C LYS A 462 13.03 -2.06 19.00
N ARG A 463 12.98 -0.92 18.33
CA ARG A 463 11.75 -0.28 17.88
C ARG A 463 11.77 -0.15 16.38
N TRP A 464 10.82 -0.77 15.69
CA TRP A 464 10.76 -0.69 14.23
C TRP A 464 10.43 0.74 13.79
N ILE A 465 11.25 1.30 12.91
CA ILE A 465 10.97 2.57 12.24
C ILE A 465 10.11 2.27 11.02
N VAL A 466 8.84 2.68 11.08
CA VAL A 466 7.80 2.12 10.20
C VAL A 466 7.93 2.53 8.73
N SER A 467 8.68 3.60 8.44
CA SER A 467 8.89 4.09 7.08
C SER A 467 10.17 4.93 6.96
N ALA A 468 10.63 5.12 5.72
CA ALA A 468 11.70 6.07 5.40
C ALA A 468 11.32 7.51 5.79
N ASP A 469 10.04 7.90 5.69
CA ASP A 469 9.57 9.20 6.15
C ASP A 469 9.67 9.37 7.66
N ALA A 470 9.36 8.32 8.44
CA ALA A 470 9.57 8.33 9.88
C ALA A 470 11.06 8.43 10.23
N PHE A 471 11.92 7.75 9.46
CA PHE A 471 13.37 7.83 9.59
C PHE A 471 13.91 9.24 9.32
N ASN A 472 13.55 9.83 8.18
CA ASN A 472 14.00 11.15 7.75
C ASN A 472 13.46 12.28 8.63
N ARG A 473 12.18 12.24 9.06
CA ARG A 473 11.59 13.25 9.97
C ARG A 473 12.26 13.31 11.33
N ARG A 474 12.86 12.20 11.77
CA ARG A 474 13.65 12.13 13.01
C ARG A 474 15.09 12.62 12.83
N GLY A 475 15.47 13.02 11.62
CA GLY A 475 16.82 13.46 11.28
C GLY A 475 17.84 12.33 11.34
N PHE A 476 17.40 11.07 11.24
CA PHE A 476 18.31 9.94 11.19
C PHE A 476 19.05 9.91 9.86
N ASN A 477 20.30 9.47 9.89
CA ASN A 477 21.13 9.32 8.70
C ASN A 477 21.23 7.83 8.33
N TRP A 478 20.96 7.50 7.07
CA TRP A 478 21.02 6.13 6.56
C TRP A 478 22.42 5.54 6.69
N ASP A 479 23.45 6.38 6.64
CA ASP A 479 24.82 5.97 6.89
C ASP A 479 25.04 5.45 8.32
N ASP A 480 24.25 5.88 9.31
CA ASP A 480 24.40 5.44 10.69
C ASP A 480 23.78 4.05 10.96
N VAL A 481 23.10 3.46 9.97
CA VAL A 481 22.48 2.15 10.08
C VAL A 481 23.55 1.06 10.04
N VAL A 482 23.64 0.29 11.12
CA VAL A 482 24.59 -0.81 11.24
C VAL A 482 23.88 -2.16 11.09
N VAL A 483 24.44 -3.04 10.27
CA VAL A 483 23.95 -4.42 10.17
C VAL A 483 24.40 -5.20 11.41
N ILE A 484 23.45 -5.88 12.06
CA ILE A 484 23.71 -6.74 13.22
C ILE A 484 23.25 -8.17 12.94
N ASN A 485 23.91 -9.14 13.56
CA ASN A 485 23.53 -10.55 13.43
C ASN A 485 22.22 -10.86 14.19
N SER A 486 21.69 -12.07 13.96
CA SER A 486 20.45 -12.51 14.61
C SER A 486 20.54 -12.58 16.13
N VAL A 487 21.71 -12.93 16.68
CA VAL A 487 21.92 -13.07 18.13
C VAL A 487 21.79 -11.71 18.82
N GLU A 488 22.47 -10.70 18.29
CA GLU A 488 22.35 -9.32 18.78
C GLU A 488 20.92 -8.80 18.62
N PHE A 489 20.31 -8.99 17.45
CA PHE A 489 18.96 -8.51 17.20
C PHE A 489 17.93 -9.13 18.16
N ASN A 490 18.06 -10.42 18.46
CA ASN A 490 17.14 -11.14 19.35
C ASN A 490 17.37 -10.83 20.83
N ALA A 491 18.54 -10.29 21.21
CA ALA A 491 18.83 -9.91 22.58
C ALA A 491 18.06 -8.66 23.05
N PHE A 492 17.56 -7.83 22.12
CA PHE A 492 16.70 -6.69 22.43
C PHE A 492 15.22 -7.08 22.48
N ARG A 493 14.47 -6.56 23.45
CA ARG A 493 13.00 -6.72 23.52
C ARG A 493 12.34 -5.87 22.43
N THR A 494 11.21 -6.33 21.89
CA THR A 494 10.46 -5.52 20.90
C THR A 494 9.70 -4.40 21.62
N GLY A 495 10.03 -3.15 21.31
CA GLY A 495 9.33 -1.96 21.79
C GLY A 495 8.25 -1.47 20.82
N ALA A 496 7.52 -0.43 21.21
CA ALA A 496 6.55 0.22 20.33
C ALA A 496 7.24 0.80 19.08
N ASN A 497 6.58 0.78 17.94
CA ASN A 497 7.14 1.31 16.70
C ASN A 497 7.47 2.82 16.80
N VAL A 498 8.36 3.28 15.93
CA VAL A 498 8.67 4.70 15.71
C VAL A 498 7.95 5.13 14.44
N THR A 499 6.96 6.02 14.59
CA THR A 499 6.13 6.57 13.52
C THR A 499 6.56 7.97 13.09
#